data_AF-A0A9P8ZUG7-F1
#
_entry.id   AF-A0A9P8ZUG7-F1
#
_cell.length_a   1.000
_cell.length_b   1.000
_cell.length_c   1.000
_cell.angle_alpha   90.00
_cell.angle_beta   90.00
_cell.angle_gamma   90.00
#
_symmetry.space_group_name_H-M   'P 1'
#
loop_
_entity.id
_entity.type
_entity.pdbx_description
1 polymer ?
#
loop_
_entity_poly.entity_id
_entity_poly.type
_entity_poly.pdbx_seq_one_letter_code
_entity_poly.pdbx_strand_id
1 'polypeptide(L)'
;MSSNSLNYPLLAIPAYYVFSLVPHVYTGVLLRSNGYRVNNANPKASLSPSAVQGKVPDAVFQKYQRAENAHSNNMEQLPLFASAVLASIIAERATLKGFGESVRGEDPTGVLAFIGTWFIVRALYNVAYIQIADRSKSFLRSALWAVGSGLAGYQIYKAAQILG
;
A
#
# COMPACT_ATOMS: atom_id res chain seq x y z
N MET A 1 13.58 26.78 22.45
CA MET A 1 13.47 26.36 21.04
C MET A 1 12.65 25.09 21.02
N SER A 2 11.41 25.12 20.54
CA SER A 2 10.61 23.91 20.35
C SER A 2 11.31 23.03 19.31
N SER A 3 11.80 21.87 19.72
CA SER A 3 12.35 20.90 18.78
C SER A 3 11.22 20.50 17.81
N ASN A 4 11.36 20.91 16.55
CA ASN A 4 10.40 20.57 15.50
C ASN A 4 10.61 19.08 15.13
N SER A 5 10.13 18.17 15.98
CA SER A 5 10.28 16.74 15.76
C SER A 5 9.22 16.25 14.76
N LEU A 6 9.67 15.68 13.65
CA LEU A 6 8.79 15.07 12.65
C LEU A 6 7.99 13.91 13.26
N ASN A 7 6.69 13.84 12.93
CA ASN A 7 5.86 12.69 13.25
C ASN A 7 6.07 11.61 12.17
N TYR A 8 6.95 10.66 12.44
CA TYR A 8 7.28 9.59 11.49
C TYR A 8 6.07 8.74 11.06
N PRO A 9 5.14 8.34 11.95
CA PRO A 9 3.92 7.65 11.52
C PRO A 9 3.13 8.40 10.45
N LEU A 10 3.00 9.73 10.57
CA LEU A 10 2.29 10.54 9.59
C LEU A 10 2.97 10.53 8.21
N LEU A 11 4.30 10.44 8.16
CA LEU A 11 5.07 10.31 6.91
C LEU A 11 4.89 8.94 6.24
N ALA A 12 4.38 7.94 6.94
CA ALA A 12 4.09 6.64 6.35
C ALA A 12 2.95 6.69 5.32
N ILE A 13 2.04 7.66 5.42
CA ILE A 13 0.92 7.85 4.48
C ILE A 13 1.42 8.20 3.07
N PRO A 14 2.19 9.29 2.86
CA PRO A 14 2.76 9.57 1.54
C PRO A 14 3.75 8.49 1.11
N ALA A 15 4.48 7.86 2.04
CA ALA A 15 5.34 6.72 1.70
C ALA A 15 4.54 5.54 1.13
N TYR A 16 3.36 5.23 1.69
CA TYR A 16 2.52 4.15 1.18
C TYR A 16 1.87 4.51 -0.16
N TYR A 17 1.52 5.77 -0.39
CA TYR A 17 1.10 6.23 -1.72
C TYR A 17 2.19 6.00 -2.78
N VAL A 18 3.43 6.41 -2.50
CA VAL A 18 4.56 6.19 -3.43
C VAL A 18 4.83 4.70 -3.63
N PHE A 19 4.81 3.91 -2.56
CA PHE A 19 4.93 2.46 -2.64
C PHE A 19 3.82 1.83 -3.52
N SER A 20 2.59 2.36 -3.44
CA SER A 20 1.45 1.89 -4.23
C SER A 20 1.64 2.09 -5.74
N LEU A 21 2.52 3.01 -6.15
CA LEU A 21 2.87 3.24 -7.56
C LEU A 21 3.87 2.20 -8.12
N VAL A 22 4.57 1.45 -7.26
CA VAL A 22 5.64 0.52 -7.70
C VAL A 22 5.15 -0.50 -8.74
N PRO A 23 3.99 -1.17 -8.60
CA PRO A 23 3.50 -2.09 -9.63
C PRO A 23 3.23 -1.40 -10.97
N HIS A 24 2.75 -0.16 -10.97
CA HIS A 24 2.51 0.64 -12.18
C HIS A 24 3.83 1.08 -12.85
N VAL A 25 4.84 1.46 -12.08
CA VAL A 25 6.18 1.72 -12.64
C VAL A 25 6.76 0.45 -13.26
N TYR A 26 6.56 -0.70 -12.61
CA TYR A 26 6.97 -2.00 -13.13
C TYR A 26 6.27 -2.36 -14.45
N THR A 27 5.00 -1.99 -14.65
CA THR A 27 4.31 -2.23 -15.93
C THR A 27 4.94 -1.47 -17.08
N GLY A 28 5.30 -0.20 -16.87
CA GLY A 28 6.02 0.59 -17.86
C GLY A 28 7.36 -0.05 -18.28
N VAL A 29 8.12 -0.56 -17.31
CA VAL A 29 9.39 -1.28 -17.58
C VAL A 29 9.14 -2.59 -18.33
N LEU A 30 8.18 -3.40 -17.87
CA LEU A 30 7.82 -4.69 -18.45
C LEU A 30 7.36 -4.55 -19.91
N LEU A 31 6.54 -3.54 -20.21
CA LEU A 31 6.05 -3.28 -21.56
C LEU A 31 7.18 -2.80 -22.47
N ARG A 32 7.99 -1.85 -22.00
CA ARG A 32 9.13 -1.30 -22.76
C ARG A 32 10.17 -2.37 -23.09
N SER A 33 10.47 -3.27 -22.15
CA SER A 33 11.42 -4.37 -22.38
C SER A 33 10.91 -5.40 -23.40
N ASN A 34 9.61 -5.38 -23.73
CA ASN A 34 8.97 -6.24 -24.71
C ASN A 34 8.53 -5.48 -25.98
N GLY A 35 9.18 -4.33 -26.26
CA GLY A 35 9.00 -3.59 -27.52
C GLY A 35 7.80 -2.65 -27.56
N TYR A 36 6.99 -2.59 -26.50
CA TYR A 36 5.84 -1.70 -26.43
C TYR A 36 6.27 -0.26 -26.10
N ARG A 37 5.77 0.72 -26.87
CA ARG A 37 6.05 2.14 -26.66
C ARG A 37 4.85 2.83 -26.02
N VAL A 38 4.99 3.21 -24.76
CA VAL A 38 3.95 3.95 -24.02
C VAL A 38 3.88 5.38 -24.55
N ASN A 39 2.69 5.84 -24.91
CA ASN A 39 2.43 7.23 -25.27
C ASN A 39 2.12 8.05 -24.01
N ASN A 40 3.12 8.78 -23.51
CA ASN A 40 2.98 9.62 -22.32
C ASN A 40 2.10 10.88 -22.53
N ALA A 41 1.77 11.25 -23.77
CA ALA A 41 0.80 12.32 -24.02
C ALA A 41 -0.65 11.86 -23.74
N ASN A 42 -0.91 10.56 -23.78
CA ASN A 42 -2.17 9.96 -23.37
C ASN A 42 -1.94 8.60 -22.68
N PRO A 43 -1.39 8.61 -21.46
CA PRO A 43 -0.88 7.41 -20.81
C PRO A 43 -1.99 6.41 -20.48
N LYS A 44 -3.17 6.90 -20.05
CA LYS A 44 -4.32 6.05 -19.74
C LYS A 44 -4.82 5.28 -20.97
N ALA A 45 -4.97 5.96 -22.10
CA ALA A 45 -5.40 5.28 -23.32
C ALA A 45 -4.32 4.32 -23.84
N SER A 46 -3.05 4.73 -23.78
CA SER A 46 -1.92 3.88 -24.19
C SER A 46 -1.81 2.62 -23.34
N LEU A 47 -2.07 2.70 -22.04
CA LEU A 47 -2.01 1.56 -21.13
C LEU A 47 -3.34 0.79 -21.05
N SER A 48 -4.38 1.17 -21.79
CA SER A 48 -5.61 0.37 -21.79
C SER A 48 -5.33 -1.08 -22.25
N PRO A 49 -5.99 -2.10 -21.67
CA PRO A 49 -5.78 -3.50 -22.06
C PRO A 49 -5.92 -3.73 -23.57
N SER A 50 -6.90 -3.08 -24.20
CA SER A 50 -7.10 -3.12 -25.66
C SER A 50 -5.95 -2.51 -26.46
N ALA A 51 -5.27 -1.49 -25.93
CA ALA A 51 -4.13 -0.88 -26.60
C ALA A 51 -2.85 -1.72 -26.51
N VAL A 52 -2.74 -2.62 -25.54
CA VAL A 52 -1.56 -3.46 -25.26
C VAL A 52 -1.73 -4.89 -25.82
N GLN A 53 -2.95 -5.42 -25.81
CA GLN A 53 -3.24 -6.78 -26.27
C GLN A 53 -2.77 -7.02 -27.71
N GLY A 54 -2.14 -8.17 -27.96
CA GLY A 54 -1.60 -8.54 -29.28
C GLY A 54 -0.34 -7.80 -29.71
N LYS A 55 0.13 -6.80 -28.95
CA LYS A 55 1.39 -6.07 -29.23
C LYS A 55 2.58 -6.52 -28.38
N VAL A 56 2.32 -7.37 -27.39
CA VAL A 56 3.32 -8.03 -26.55
C VAL A 56 2.95 -9.51 -26.42
N PRO A 57 3.89 -10.40 -26.07
CA PRO A 57 3.56 -11.81 -25.83
C PRO A 57 2.47 -11.98 -24.76
N ASP A 58 1.62 -12.99 -24.90
CA ASP A 58 0.46 -13.20 -24.00
C ASP A 58 0.86 -13.29 -22.52
N ALA A 59 1.96 -13.99 -22.22
CA ALA A 59 2.48 -14.09 -20.86
C ALA A 59 2.83 -12.71 -20.27
N VAL A 60 3.37 -11.81 -21.10
CA VAL A 60 3.70 -10.43 -20.73
C VAL A 60 2.42 -9.63 -20.53
N PHE A 61 1.44 -9.74 -21.43
CA PHE A 61 0.14 -9.08 -21.30
C PHE A 61 -0.61 -9.51 -20.03
N GLN A 62 -0.59 -10.79 -19.69
CA GLN A 62 -1.21 -11.29 -18.46
C GLN A 62 -0.48 -10.80 -17.20
N LYS A 63 0.86 -10.75 -17.23
CA LYS A 63 1.65 -10.20 -16.12
C LYS A 63 1.45 -8.69 -15.96
N TYR A 64 1.33 -7.98 -17.07
CA TYR A 64 0.96 -6.57 -17.14
C TYR A 64 -0.37 -6.30 -16.41
N GLN A 65 -1.43 -7.04 -16.78
CA GLN A 65 -2.75 -6.88 -16.14
C GLN A 65 -2.69 -7.16 -14.63
N ARG A 66 -1.96 -8.20 -14.21
CA ARG A 66 -1.80 -8.48 -12.78
C ARG A 66 -1.10 -7.35 -12.03
N ALA A 67 -0.10 -6.71 -12.62
CA ALA A 67 0.61 -5.60 -12.01
C ALA A 67 -0.24 -4.32 -11.92
N GLU A 68 -1.03 -3.99 -12.95
CA GLU A 68 -2.00 -2.88 -12.87
C GLU A 68 -3.08 -3.14 -11.81
N ASN A 69 -3.58 -4.37 -11.72
CA ASN A 69 -4.56 -4.74 -10.70
C ASN A 69 -3.96 -4.67 -9.29
N ALA A 70 -2.69 -5.03 -9.12
CA ALA A 70 -1.98 -4.85 -7.84
C ALA A 70 -1.84 -3.36 -7.46
N HIS A 71 -1.56 -2.48 -8.43
CA HIS A 71 -1.57 -1.03 -8.24
C HIS A 71 -2.94 -0.51 -7.80
N SER A 72 -4.01 -0.87 -8.51
CA SER A 72 -5.39 -0.50 -8.16
C SER A 72 -5.73 -0.92 -6.74
N ASN A 73 -5.42 -2.17 -6.38
CA ASN A 73 -5.70 -2.67 -5.03
C ASN A 73 -4.91 -1.91 -3.95
N ASN A 74 -3.65 -1.55 -4.20
CA ASN A 74 -2.90 -0.73 -3.24
C ASN A 74 -3.56 0.64 -3.04
N MET A 75 -4.04 1.27 -4.11
CA MET A 75 -4.76 2.55 -4.05
C MET A 75 -6.10 2.43 -3.31
N GLU A 76 -6.83 1.33 -3.47
CA GLU A 76 -8.05 1.02 -2.70
C GLU A 76 -7.78 0.80 -1.20
N GLN A 77 -6.59 0.31 -0.86
CA GLN A 77 -6.18 0.05 0.53
C GLN A 77 -5.61 1.30 1.22
N LEU A 78 -5.21 2.33 0.47
CA LEU A 78 -4.64 3.56 1.02
C LEU A 78 -5.58 4.28 2.02
N PRO A 79 -6.89 4.45 1.77
CA PRO A 79 -7.80 5.06 2.75
C PRO A 79 -7.86 4.28 4.07
N LEU A 80 -7.85 2.95 4.01
CA LEU A 80 -7.89 2.09 5.20
C LEU A 80 -6.60 2.22 6.01
N PHE A 81 -5.44 2.17 5.33
CA PHE A 81 -4.14 2.38 5.96
C PHE A 81 -4.02 3.78 6.60
N ALA A 82 -4.36 4.83 5.85
CA ALA A 82 -4.29 6.20 6.32
C ALA A 82 -5.21 6.41 7.55
N SER A 83 -6.42 5.86 7.52
CA SER A 83 -7.35 5.91 8.65
C SER A 83 -6.78 5.23 9.89
N ALA A 84 -6.17 4.05 9.74
CA ALA A 84 -5.54 3.34 10.86
C ALA A 84 -4.36 4.12 11.47
N VAL A 85 -3.50 4.72 10.65
CA VAL A 85 -2.39 5.56 11.11
C VAL A 85 -2.91 6.79 11.82
N LEU A 86 -3.87 7.52 11.23
CA LEU A 86 -4.41 8.75 11.81
C LEU A 86 -5.16 8.47 13.13
N ALA A 87 -5.99 7.42 13.18
CA ALA A 87 -6.68 7.02 14.40
C ALA A 87 -5.69 6.70 15.53
N SER A 88 -4.59 6.02 15.21
CA SER A 88 -3.53 5.71 16.16
C SER A 88 -2.85 6.97 16.70
N ILE A 89 -2.49 7.91 15.81
CA ILE A 89 -1.89 9.19 16.21
C ILE A 89 -2.84 10.00 17.11
N ILE A 90 -4.15 9.99 16.81
CA ILE A 90 -5.17 10.67 17.61
C ILE A 90 -5.28 10.01 18.99
N ALA A 91 -5.38 8.68 19.06
CA ALA A 91 -5.45 7.93 20.30
C ALA A 91 -4.22 8.16 21.18
N GLU A 92 -3.01 8.09 20.61
CA GLU A 92 -1.76 8.37 21.31
C GLU A 92 -1.74 9.77 21.92
N ARG A 93 -2.19 10.78 21.17
CA ARG A 93 -2.24 12.17 21.67
C ARG A 93 -3.32 12.40 22.71
N ALA A 94 -4.45 11.68 22.64
CA ALA A 94 -5.53 11.79 23.60
C ALA A 94 -5.15 11.23 24.98
N THR A 95 -4.25 10.24 25.03
CA THR A 95 -3.70 9.67 26.28
C THR A 95 -2.66 10.56 26.95
N LEU A 96 -2.12 11.55 26.24
CA LEU A 96 -1.18 12.51 26.81
C LEU A 96 -1.97 13.58 27.58
N LYS A 97 -1.60 13.82 28.84
CA LYS A 97 -2.06 15.00 29.58
C LYS A 97 -1.53 16.26 28.89
N GLY A 98 -2.28 16.76 27.90
CA GLY A 98 -1.98 17.98 27.16
C GLY A 98 -1.39 17.72 25.77
N PHE A 99 -1.92 18.45 24.77
CA PHE A 99 -1.58 18.42 23.35
C PHE A 99 -0.11 18.76 22.97
N GLY A 100 0.83 18.76 23.92
CA GLY A 100 2.15 19.39 23.76
C GLY A 100 3.38 18.59 24.21
N GLU A 101 3.25 17.53 25.01
CA GLU A 101 4.42 16.77 25.44
C GLU A 101 4.79 15.65 24.45
N SER A 102 6.04 15.67 24.01
CA SER A 102 6.60 14.66 23.12
C SER A 102 6.86 13.40 23.94
N VAL A 103 5.93 12.45 23.94
CA VAL A 103 6.19 11.14 24.54
C VAL A 103 7.13 10.35 23.64
N ARG A 104 8.43 10.59 23.86
CA ARG A 104 9.48 9.66 23.50
C ARG A 104 9.37 8.47 24.46
N GLY A 105 8.61 7.44 24.09
CA GLY A 105 8.71 6.13 24.76
C GLY A 105 7.46 5.27 24.77
N GLU A 106 6.27 5.84 24.71
CA GLU A 106 5.02 5.08 24.73
C GLU A 106 4.43 5.00 23.31
N ASP A 107 4.31 3.77 22.80
CA ASP A 107 3.57 3.43 21.58
C ASP A 107 2.33 2.60 21.99
N PRO A 108 1.34 3.20 22.67
CA PRO A 108 0.20 2.47 23.25
C PRO A 108 -0.64 1.77 22.19
N THR A 109 -0.61 2.26 20.94
CA THR A 109 -1.30 1.62 19.83
C THR A 109 -0.42 0.64 19.07
N GLY A 110 0.91 0.66 19.22
CA GLY A 110 1.84 -0.13 18.41
C GLY A 110 1.92 0.34 16.95
N VAL A 111 1.72 1.64 16.67
CA VAL A 111 1.56 2.17 15.30
C VAL A 111 2.80 1.93 14.43
N LEU A 112 4.01 1.99 15.00
CA LEU A 112 5.23 1.76 14.23
C LEU A 112 5.37 0.30 13.80
N ALA A 113 5.02 -0.63 14.69
CA ALA A 113 4.99 -2.07 14.38
C ALA A 113 3.92 -2.39 13.33
N PHE A 114 2.74 -1.76 13.43
CA PHE A 114 1.69 -1.85 12.42
C PHE A 114 2.18 -1.38 11.05
N ILE A 115 2.80 -0.19 10.97
CA ILE A 115 3.32 0.36 9.71
C ILE A 115 4.34 -0.61 9.09
N GLY A 116 5.34 -1.05 9.87
CA GLY A 116 6.36 -1.98 9.38
C GLY A 116 5.76 -3.28 8.86
N THR A 117 4.85 -3.88 9.63
CA THR A 117 4.16 -5.12 9.24
C THR A 117 3.30 -4.93 8.00
N TRP A 118 2.58 -3.81 7.91
CA TRP A 118 1.78 -3.44 6.75
C TRP A 118 2.63 -3.42 5.48
N PHE A 119 3.76 -2.70 5.48
CA PHE A 119 4.65 -2.64 4.31
C PHE A 119 5.19 -4.02 3.90
N ILE A 120 5.55 -4.88 4.86
CA ILE A 120 6.00 -6.24 4.58
C ILE A 120 4.87 -7.05 3.91
N VAL A 121 3.67 -7.03 4.49
CA VAL A 121 2.50 -7.76 3.96
C VAL A 121 2.14 -7.26 2.56
N ARG A 122 2.15 -5.94 2.33
CA ARG A 122 1.86 -5.35 1.02
C ARG A 122 2.94 -5.62 -0.01
N ALA A 123 4.22 -5.69 0.39
CA ALA A 123 5.31 -6.10 -0.49
C ALA A 123 5.15 -7.57 -0.93
N LEU A 124 4.89 -8.47 0.01
CA LEU A 124 4.59 -9.87 -0.29
C LEU A 124 3.36 -10.02 -1.17
N TYR A 125 2.29 -9.25 -0.89
CA TYR A 125 1.08 -9.21 -1.70
C TYR A 125 1.39 -8.81 -3.14
N ASN A 126 2.14 -7.73 -3.36
CA ASN A 126 2.50 -7.27 -4.71
C ASN A 126 3.30 -8.34 -5.47
N VAL A 127 4.29 -8.96 -4.84
CA VAL A 127 5.07 -10.05 -5.45
C VAL A 127 4.17 -11.23 -5.81
N ALA A 128 3.34 -11.69 -4.87
CA ALA A 128 2.41 -12.78 -5.09
C ALA A 128 1.42 -12.47 -6.21
N TYR A 129 0.88 -11.24 -6.26
CA TYR A 129 -0.09 -10.83 -7.26
C TYR A 129 0.51 -10.83 -8.66
N ILE A 130 1.71 -10.29 -8.82
CA ILE A 130 2.36 -10.15 -10.12
C ILE A 130 2.87 -11.52 -10.62
N GLN A 131 3.47 -12.32 -9.76
CA GLN A 131 4.18 -13.54 -10.18
C GLN A 131 3.29 -14.77 -10.26
N ILE A 132 2.26 -14.89 -9.43
CA ILE A 132 1.42 -16.10 -9.40
C ILE A 132 0.43 -16.05 -10.57
N ALA A 133 0.68 -16.86 -11.61
CA ALA A 133 -0.27 -17.11 -12.69
C ALA A 133 -1.25 -18.25 -12.36
N ASP A 134 -0.83 -19.20 -11.51
CA ASP A 134 -1.59 -20.41 -11.22
C ASP A 134 -2.82 -20.14 -10.35
N ARG A 135 -3.96 -20.73 -10.71
CA ARG A 135 -5.19 -20.65 -9.92
C ARG A 135 -5.04 -21.30 -8.54
N SER A 136 -4.33 -22.42 -8.45
CA SER A 136 -4.13 -23.16 -7.19
C SER A 136 -3.33 -22.40 -6.14
N LYS A 137 -2.49 -21.44 -6.54
CA LYS A 137 -1.69 -20.58 -5.64
C LYS A 137 -2.33 -19.21 -5.41
N SER A 138 -3.47 -18.93 -6.04
CA SER A 138 -4.14 -17.62 -5.96
C SER A 138 -4.65 -17.30 -4.55
N PHE A 139 -4.94 -18.31 -3.72
CA PHE A 139 -5.36 -18.13 -2.33
C PHE A 139 -4.34 -17.35 -1.50
N LEU A 140 -3.04 -17.43 -1.84
CA LEU A 140 -1.99 -16.70 -1.13
C LEU A 140 -2.19 -15.18 -1.24
N ARG A 141 -2.65 -14.70 -2.40
CA ARG A 141 -2.96 -13.26 -2.58
C ARG A 141 -4.12 -12.85 -1.69
N SER A 142 -5.18 -13.67 -1.65
CA SER A 142 -6.35 -13.40 -0.82
C SER A 142 -6.03 -13.44 0.67
N ALA A 143 -5.19 -14.38 1.10
CA ALA A 143 -4.72 -14.47 2.47
C ALA A 143 -3.89 -13.23 2.86
N LEU A 144 -2.93 -12.82 2.03
CA LEU A 144 -2.12 -11.62 2.28
C LEU A 144 -2.98 -10.34 2.28
N TRP A 145 -3.97 -10.26 1.39
CA TRP A 145 -4.94 -9.16 1.40
C TRP A 145 -5.76 -9.14 2.70
N ALA A 146 -6.28 -10.29 3.13
CA ALA A 146 -7.07 -10.41 4.36
C ALA A 146 -6.25 -10.07 5.61
N VAL A 147 -4.98 -10.52 5.67
CA VAL A 147 -4.05 -10.17 6.74
C VAL A 147 -3.80 -8.66 6.76
N GLY A 148 -3.53 -8.04 5.60
CA GLY A 148 -3.36 -6.59 5.50
C GLY A 148 -4.57 -5.82 6.01
N SER A 149 -5.76 -6.11 5.46
CA SER A 149 -7.02 -5.48 5.88
C SER A 149 -7.31 -5.72 7.37
N GLY A 150 -7.05 -6.93 7.86
CA GLY A 150 -7.21 -7.30 9.27
C GLY A 150 -6.28 -6.54 10.20
N LEU A 151 -5.02 -6.31 9.80
CA LEU A 151 -4.07 -5.49 10.56
C LEU A 151 -4.59 -4.06 10.73
N ALA A 152 -5.10 -3.44 9.67
CA ALA A 152 -5.64 -2.08 9.76
C ALA A 152 -6.93 -2.04 10.59
N GLY A 153 -7.83 -3.02 10.42
CA GLY A 153 -9.03 -3.14 11.25
C GLY A 153 -8.70 -3.29 12.73
N TYR A 154 -7.72 -4.15 13.06
CA TYR A 154 -7.24 -4.32 14.43
C TYR A 154 -6.55 -3.07 14.98
N GLN A 155 -5.80 -2.35 14.14
CA GLN A 155 -5.18 -1.09 14.54
C GLN A 155 -6.22 -0.02 14.88
N ILE A 156 -7.27 0.10 14.07
CA ILE A 156 -8.41 1.00 14.33
C ILE A 156 -9.13 0.57 15.61
N TYR A 157 -9.33 -0.72 15.83
CA TYR A 157 -9.93 -1.24 17.07
C TYR A 157 -9.12 -0.83 18.31
N LYS A 158 -7.79 -0.96 18.30
CA LYS A 158 -6.93 -0.50 19.40
C LYS A 158 -7.07 0.99 19.66
N ALA A 159 -7.11 1.81 18.61
CA ALA A 159 -7.34 3.25 18.74
C ALA A 159 -8.73 3.55 19.36
N ALA A 160 -9.76 2.84 18.94
CA ALA A 160 -11.11 2.97 19.49
C ALA A 160 -11.17 2.60 20.99
N GLN A 161 -10.50 1.52 21.41
CA GLN A 161 -10.43 1.15 22.83
C GLN A 161 -9.83 2.24 23.73
N ILE A 162 -8.87 3.00 23.18
CA ILE A 162 -8.21 4.10 23.90
C ILE A 162 -9.09 5.35 23.93
N LEU A 163 -9.78 5.64 22.83
CA LEU A 163 -10.57 6.87 22.68
C LEU A 163 -11.95 6.81 23.36
N GLY A 164 -12.48 5.61 23.61
CA GLY A 164 -13.84 5.40 24.11
C GLY A 164 -14.89 5.54 23.01
#